data_AF-A0A2V9JGB2-F1
#
_entry.id   AF-A0A2V9JGB2-F1
#
_cell.length_a   1.000
_cell.length_b   1.000
_cell.length_c   1.000
_cell.angle_alpha   90.00
_cell.angle_beta   90.00
_cell.angle_gamma   90.00
#
_symmetry.space_group_name_H-M   'P 1'
#
loop_
_entity.id
_entity.type
_entity.pdbx_description
1 polymer ?
#
loop_
_entity_poly.entity_id
_entity_poly.type
_entity_poly.pdbx_seq_one_letter_code
_entity_poly.pdbx_strand_id
1 'polypeptide(L)'
;MIDDVLGLTVLSIVIAAEWRTVAPGPSGWTSVGATVVRMVLFLLFAFLLGPRLVRVVFKLARHLHGPHAAVTVSLALAFIFGFLAEYLGGMAAITGSYLAGLFIASTPAHGQVIQDVRSLTNSFFGPLFFASVGLEVNAREVAGRWGLFVLLLAVAVLGKVFGCGLGAWLKGLRGRESLLLGVGMIPRGEVELITASIGWSAGLISSSVYSLVVVLVLATALIAPISLHALFPREPTIAPADSPVIAEVPERPVDP
;
A
#
# COMPACT_ATOMS: atom_id res chain seq x y z
N MET A 1 -0.96 -2.86 -5.88
CA MET A 1 -2.00 -2.91 -6.95
C MET A 1 -1.75 -4.05 -7.94
N ILE A 2 -0.84 -3.93 -8.92
CA ILE A 2 -0.61 -5.02 -9.90
C ILE A 2 -0.10 -6.27 -9.20
N ASP A 3 0.83 -6.11 -8.25
CA ASP A 3 1.34 -7.20 -7.42
C ASP A 3 0.22 -7.93 -6.66
N ASP A 4 -0.71 -7.17 -6.06
CA ASP A 4 -1.86 -7.68 -5.31
C ASP A 4 -2.80 -8.48 -6.22
N VAL A 5 -3.07 -7.97 -7.43
CA VAL A 5 -3.87 -8.67 -8.45
C VAL A 5 -3.20 -9.98 -8.86
N LEU A 6 -1.89 -9.95 -9.11
CA LEU A 6 -1.13 -11.16 -9.48
C LEU A 6 -1.10 -12.16 -8.32
N GLY A 7 -0.88 -11.70 -7.09
CA GLY A 7 -0.88 -12.54 -5.88
C GLY A 7 -2.20 -13.27 -5.66
N LEU A 8 -3.32 -12.54 -5.73
CA LEU A 8 -4.66 -13.12 -5.60
C LEU A 8 -5.03 -14.03 -6.78
N THR A 9 -4.57 -13.71 -7.99
CA THR A 9 -4.75 -14.59 -9.16
C THR A 9 -4.00 -15.91 -8.95
N VAL A 10 -2.74 -15.85 -8.49
CA VAL A 10 -1.95 -17.05 -8.17
C VAL A 10 -2.60 -17.87 -7.07
N LEU A 11 -3.05 -17.24 -5.97
CA LEU A 11 -3.77 -17.93 -4.90
C LEU A 11 -5.03 -18.63 -5.44
N SER A 12 -5.81 -17.93 -6.26
CA SER A 12 -7.02 -18.47 -6.87
C SER A 12 -6.71 -19.69 -7.75
N ILE A 13 -5.61 -19.65 -8.51
CA ILE A 13 -5.13 -20.77 -9.32
C ILE A 13 -4.69 -21.94 -8.43
N VAL A 14 -3.97 -21.68 -7.33
CA VAL A 14 -3.53 -22.74 -6.40
C VAL A 14 -4.74 -23.43 -5.76
N ILE A 15 -5.72 -22.67 -5.28
CA ILE A 15 -6.98 -23.22 -4.74
C ILE A 15 -7.74 -23.99 -5.83
N ALA A 16 -7.78 -23.47 -7.05
CA ALA A 16 -8.40 -24.15 -8.19
C ALA A 16 -7.69 -25.46 -8.60
N ALA A 17 -6.37 -25.55 -8.41
CA ALA A 17 -5.59 -26.74 -8.70
C ALA A 17 -5.75 -27.80 -7.59
N GLU A 18 -5.77 -27.37 -6.34
CA GLU A 18 -5.96 -28.23 -5.15
C GLU A 18 -7.44 -28.62 -4.93
N TRP A 19 -8.35 -28.07 -5.74
CA TRP A 19 -9.78 -28.39 -5.84
C TRP A 19 -10.10 -29.89 -5.78
N ARG A 20 -9.22 -30.74 -6.31
CA ARG A 20 -9.42 -32.21 -6.30
C ARG A 20 -9.50 -32.81 -4.90
N THR A 21 -9.13 -32.08 -3.85
CA THR A 21 -9.07 -32.61 -2.48
C THR A 21 -10.02 -31.94 -1.48
N VAL A 22 -10.68 -30.81 -1.79
CA VAL A 22 -11.29 -29.95 -0.73
C VAL A 22 -12.83 -29.77 -0.75
N ALA A 23 -13.56 -29.69 -1.88
CA ALA A 23 -15.05 -29.70 -1.90
C ALA A 23 -15.65 -29.62 -3.33
N PRO A 24 -16.94 -29.98 -3.58
CA PRO A 24 -17.63 -29.82 -4.87
C PRO A 24 -18.41 -28.49 -4.98
N GLY A 25 -18.38 -27.87 -6.14
CA GLY A 25 -18.79 -26.49 -6.44
C GLY A 25 -18.24 -26.09 -7.81
N PRO A 26 -18.51 -24.87 -8.33
CA PRO A 26 -18.23 -24.55 -9.72
C PRO A 26 -16.73 -24.66 -10.04
N SER A 27 -16.41 -25.31 -11.16
CA SER A 27 -15.06 -25.59 -11.66
C SER A 27 -14.04 -24.49 -11.37
N GLY A 28 -12.92 -24.79 -10.72
CA GLY A 28 -11.92 -23.81 -10.26
C GLY A 28 -11.36 -22.84 -11.32
N TRP A 29 -11.54 -23.09 -12.61
CA TRP A 29 -11.14 -22.16 -13.68
C TRP A 29 -12.13 -21.01 -13.91
N THR A 30 -13.42 -21.22 -13.63
CA THR A 30 -14.44 -20.16 -13.75
C THR A 30 -14.34 -19.16 -12.61
N SER A 31 -13.83 -19.56 -11.43
CA SER A 31 -13.61 -18.65 -10.30
C SER A 31 -12.43 -17.71 -10.52
N VAL A 32 -11.31 -18.16 -11.11
CA VAL A 32 -10.15 -17.30 -11.42
C VAL A 32 -10.53 -16.23 -12.46
N GLY A 33 -11.17 -16.64 -13.56
CA GLY A 33 -11.61 -15.71 -14.60
C GLY A 33 -12.60 -14.67 -14.07
N ALA A 34 -13.57 -15.09 -13.25
CA ALA A 34 -14.53 -14.18 -12.63
C ALA A 34 -13.86 -13.15 -11.71
N THR A 35 -12.86 -13.55 -10.91
CA THR A 35 -12.10 -12.64 -10.05
C THR A 35 -11.36 -11.58 -10.85
N VAL A 36 -10.61 -11.97 -11.89
CA VAL A 36 -9.88 -11.01 -12.74
C VAL A 36 -10.83 -10.03 -13.43
N VAL A 37 -11.96 -10.52 -13.95
CA VAL A 37 -12.98 -9.67 -14.58
C VAL A 37 -13.56 -8.67 -13.58
N ARG A 38 -13.90 -9.10 -12.35
CA ARG A 38 -14.38 -8.20 -11.28
C ARG A 38 -13.35 -7.13 -10.94
N MET A 39 -12.08 -7.48 -10.83
CA MET A 39 -10.98 -6.54 -10.57
C MET A 39 -10.87 -5.49 -11.68
N VAL A 40 -10.84 -5.92 -12.94
CA VAL A 40 -10.74 -5.01 -14.10
C VAL A 40 -11.97 -4.10 -14.18
N LEU A 41 -13.18 -4.64 -14.04
CA LEU A 41 -14.41 -3.86 -14.05
C LEU A 41 -14.44 -2.83 -12.93
N PHE A 42 -14.05 -3.20 -11.71
CA PHE A 42 -13.94 -2.26 -10.60
C PHE A 42 -12.91 -1.16 -10.88
N LEU A 43 -11.71 -1.50 -11.39
CA LEU A 43 -10.69 -0.51 -11.72
C LEU A 43 -11.20 0.47 -12.78
N LEU A 44 -11.81 -0.03 -13.86
CA LEU A 44 -12.41 0.81 -14.91
C LEU A 44 -13.49 1.73 -14.34
N PHE A 45 -14.40 1.18 -13.52
CA PHE A 45 -15.44 1.95 -12.85
C PHE A 45 -14.85 3.03 -11.94
N ALA A 46 -13.87 2.68 -11.11
CA ALA A 46 -13.21 3.58 -10.18
C ALA A 46 -12.47 4.71 -10.90
N PHE A 47 -11.74 4.42 -11.99
CA PHE A 47 -11.06 5.46 -12.76
C PHE A 47 -12.02 6.35 -13.57
N LEU A 48 -13.15 5.81 -14.05
CA LEU A 48 -14.10 6.57 -14.86
C LEU A 48 -15.02 7.46 -14.00
N LEU A 49 -15.52 6.93 -12.88
CA LEU A 49 -16.46 7.64 -12.00
C LEU A 49 -15.78 8.28 -10.80
N GLY A 50 -14.69 7.70 -10.29
CA GLY A 50 -14.07 8.14 -9.04
C GLY A 50 -13.62 9.59 -9.03
N PRO A 51 -12.87 10.09 -10.03
CA PRO A 51 -12.49 11.50 -10.09
C PRO A 51 -13.69 12.46 -10.19
N ARG A 52 -14.82 12.02 -10.76
CA ARG A 52 -16.06 12.81 -10.80
C ARG A 52 -16.74 12.80 -9.43
N LEU A 53 -16.89 11.62 -8.84
CA LEU A 53 -17.50 11.41 -7.52
C LEU A 53 -16.76 12.21 -6.45
N VAL A 54 -15.43 12.06 -6.35
CA VAL A 54 -14.60 12.79 -5.38
C VAL A 54 -14.78 14.30 -5.55
N ARG A 55 -14.73 14.83 -6.78
CA ARG A 55 -14.96 16.26 -7.02
C ARG A 55 -16.35 16.73 -6.60
N VAL A 56 -17.40 15.95 -6.86
CA VAL A 56 -18.78 16.28 -6.45
C VAL A 56 -18.90 16.30 -4.93
N VAL A 57 -18.38 15.26 -4.26
CA VAL A 57 -18.42 15.14 -2.80
C VAL A 57 -17.66 16.29 -2.15
N PHE A 58 -16.47 16.64 -2.63
CA PHE A 58 -15.73 17.79 -2.11
C PHE A 58 -16.44 19.13 -2.39
N LYS A 59 -17.10 19.29 -3.55
CA LYS A 59 -17.91 20.49 -3.83
C LYS A 59 -19.08 20.61 -2.86
N LEU A 60 -19.75 19.50 -2.57
CA LEU A 60 -20.87 19.47 -1.62
C LEU A 60 -20.38 19.74 -0.19
N ALA A 61 -19.25 19.14 0.18
CA ALA A 61 -18.60 19.32 1.48
C ALA A 61 -18.18 20.75 1.79
N ARG A 62 -18.00 21.63 0.79
CA ARG A 62 -17.78 23.06 1.04
C ARG A 62 -18.95 23.74 1.75
N HIS A 63 -20.15 23.16 1.69
CA HIS A 63 -21.32 23.64 2.44
C HIS A 63 -21.31 23.16 3.90
N LEU A 64 -20.46 22.18 4.24
CA LEU A 64 -20.21 21.76 5.61
C LEU A 64 -19.16 22.72 6.19
N HIS A 65 -19.61 23.77 6.86
CA HIS A 65 -18.71 24.67 7.60
C HIS A 65 -18.16 23.94 8.82
N GLY A 66 -16.92 23.44 8.75
CA GLY A 66 -16.24 22.81 9.87
C GLY A 66 -14.73 22.72 9.69
N PRO A 67 -13.92 22.98 10.73
CA PRO A 67 -12.45 23.06 10.65
C PRO A 67 -11.72 21.77 10.22
N HIS A 68 -12.44 20.64 10.03
CA HIS A 68 -11.85 19.37 9.58
C HIS A 68 -12.70 18.65 8.52
N ALA A 69 -13.61 19.36 7.84
CA ALA A 69 -14.54 18.76 6.89
C ALA A 69 -13.82 18.02 5.75
N ALA A 70 -12.70 18.57 5.27
CA ALA A 70 -11.89 17.95 4.21
C ALA A 70 -11.33 16.59 4.62
N VAL A 71 -10.86 16.46 5.87
CA VAL A 71 -10.28 15.22 6.41
C VAL A 71 -11.37 14.17 6.58
N THR A 72 -12.49 14.53 7.21
CA THR A 72 -13.61 13.61 7.41
C THR A 72 -14.11 13.07 6.08
N VAL A 73 -14.26 13.93 5.08
CA VAL A 73 -14.68 13.53 3.72
C VAL A 73 -13.63 12.65 3.05
N SER A 74 -12.35 12.98 3.19
CA SER A 74 -11.26 12.17 2.64
C SER A 74 -11.26 10.75 3.22
N LEU A 75 -11.47 10.63 4.53
CA LEU A 75 -11.48 9.35 5.22
C LEU A 75 -12.74 8.53 4.87
N ALA A 76 -13.90 9.19 4.80
CA ALA A 76 -15.14 8.56 4.34
C ALA A 76 -15.00 8.02 2.91
N LEU A 77 -14.40 8.80 1.99
CA LEU A 77 -14.11 8.35 0.64
C LEU A 77 -13.12 7.19 0.62
N ALA A 78 -12.05 7.25 1.43
CA ALA A 78 -11.09 6.16 1.55
C ALA A 78 -11.76 4.84 1.99
N PHE A 79 -12.64 4.88 3.00
CA PHE A 79 -13.39 3.71 3.45
C PHE A 79 -14.41 3.23 2.41
N ILE A 80 -15.13 4.12 1.74
CA ILE A 80 -16.10 3.75 0.69
C ILE A 80 -15.37 3.05 -0.46
N PHE A 81 -14.28 3.63 -0.97
CA PHE A 81 -13.53 3.00 -2.05
C PHE A 81 -12.85 1.71 -1.61
N GLY A 82 -12.34 1.63 -0.37
CA GLY A 82 -11.81 0.39 0.20
C GLY A 82 -12.85 -0.72 0.25
N PHE A 83 -14.03 -0.42 0.80
CA PHE A 83 -15.18 -1.33 0.82
C PHE A 83 -15.60 -1.77 -0.58
N LEU A 84 -15.68 -0.84 -1.54
CA LEU A 84 -16.04 -1.18 -2.91
C LEU A 84 -14.95 -2.04 -3.58
N ALA A 85 -13.67 -1.80 -3.30
CA ALA A 85 -12.58 -2.62 -3.84
C ALA A 85 -12.65 -4.06 -3.34
N GLU A 86 -12.96 -4.25 -2.06
CA GLU A 86 -13.10 -5.58 -1.45
C GLU A 86 -14.36 -6.30 -1.94
N TYR A 87 -15.52 -5.65 -1.84
CA TYR A 87 -16.80 -6.29 -2.14
C TYR A 87 -17.08 -6.42 -3.65
N LEU A 88 -16.84 -5.37 -4.44
CA LEU A 88 -17.10 -5.40 -5.88
C LEU A 88 -15.89 -5.95 -6.64
N GLY A 89 -14.71 -5.43 -6.33
CA GLY A 89 -13.46 -5.73 -7.05
C GLY A 89 -12.77 -7.03 -6.64
N GLY A 90 -13.03 -7.55 -5.43
CA GLY A 90 -12.28 -8.70 -4.90
C GLY A 90 -10.79 -8.41 -4.66
N MET A 91 -10.44 -7.13 -4.44
CA MET A 91 -9.07 -6.68 -4.14
C MET A 91 -8.96 -6.24 -2.67
N ALA A 92 -7.74 -6.09 -2.17
CA ALA A 92 -7.55 -5.57 -0.83
C ALA A 92 -8.06 -4.13 -0.68
N ALA A 93 -8.60 -3.81 0.49
CA ALA A 93 -9.18 -2.50 0.80
C ALA A 93 -8.15 -1.35 0.69
N ILE A 94 -6.84 -1.60 0.93
CA ILE A 94 -5.78 -0.62 0.67
C ILE A 94 -5.79 -0.15 -0.79
N THR A 95 -6.08 -1.04 -1.74
CA THR A 95 -6.11 -0.68 -3.18
C THR A 95 -7.20 0.36 -3.47
N GLY A 96 -8.38 0.19 -2.89
CA GLY A 96 -9.49 1.14 -3.05
C GLY A 96 -9.21 2.47 -2.35
N SER A 97 -8.78 2.43 -1.09
CA SER A 97 -8.44 3.65 -0.35
C SER A 97 -7.27 4.42 -0.97
N TYR A 98 -6.29 3.74 -1.56
CA TYR A 98 -5.22 4.35 -2.35
C TYR A 98 -5.76 5.08 -3.58
N LEU A 99 -6.71 4.48 -4.32
CA LEU A 99 -7.36 5.15 -5.44
C LEU A 99 -8.13 6.39 -5.00
N ALA A 100 -8.84 6.33 -3.88
CA ALA A 100 -9.49 7.52 -3.32
C ALA A 100 -8.45 8.62 -3.03
N GLY A 101 -7.33 8.29 -2.38
CA GLY A 101 -6.23 9.22 -2.14
C GLY A 101 -5.66 9.83 -3.42
N LEU A 102 -5.46 9.01 -4.46
CA LEU A 102 -5.00 9.45 -5.78
C LEU A 102 -5.98 10.46 -6.43
N PHE A 103 -7.28 10.20 -6.31
CA PHE A 103 -8.30 11.11 -6.83
C PHE A 103 -8.40 12.40 -6.00
N ILE A 104 -8.21 12.31 -4.68
CA ILE A 104 -8.18 13.46 -3.77
C ILE A 104 -6.96 14.35 -4.06
N ALA A 105 -5.82 13.76 -4.42
CA ALA A 105 -4.62 14.50 -4.82
C ALA A 105 -4.86 15.44 -6.03
N SER A 106 -5.89 15.15 -6.84
CA SER A 106 -6.32 16.01 -7.96
C SER A 106 -7.26 17.14 -7.54
N THR A 107 -7.56 17.30 -6.24
CA THR A 107 -8.48 18.32 -5.72
C THR A 107 -7.72 19.48 -5.03
N PRO A 108 -8.30 20.69 -4.97
CA PRO A 108 -7.68 21.80 -4.25
C PRO A 108 -7.48 21.55 -2.75
N ALA A 109 -8.25 20.61 -2.16
CA ALA A 109 -8.20 20.28 -0.73
C ALA A 109 -7.03 19.35 -0.34
N HIS A 110 -6.23 18.86 -1.31
CA HIS A 110 -5.20 17.85 -1.05
C HIS A 110 -4.16 18.29 -0.02
N GLY A 111 -3.73 19.55 -0.01
CA GLY A 111 -2.69 20.03 0.91
C GLY A 111 -3.09 19.90 2.37
N GLN A 112 -4.30 20.33 2.73
CA GLN A 112 -4.86 20.20 4.07
C GLN A 112 -5.05 18.72 4.44
N VAL A 113 -5.66 17.93 3.54
CA VAL A 113 -5.88 16.49 3.75
C VAL A 113 -4.56 15.77 4.03
N ILE A 114 -3.50 16.06 3.27
CA ILE A 114 -2.20 15.41 3.45
C ILE A 114 -1.59 15.73 4.82
N GLN A 115 -1.68 16.98 5.30
CA GLN A 115 -1.13 17.35 6.60
C GLN A 115 -1.85 16.63 7.73
N ASP A 116 -3.18 16.66 7.72
CA ASP A 116 -3.99 16.08 8.78
C ASP A 116 -3.92 14.55 8.79
N VAL A 117 -3.99 13.91 7.61
CA VAL A 117 -3.86 12.45 7.47
C VAL A 117 -2.46 12.01 7.86
N ARG A 118 -1.41 12.74 7.47
CA ARG A 118 -0.02 12.41 7.89
C ARG A 118 0.13 12.43 9.40
N SER A 119 -0.45 13.41 10.08
CA SER A 119 -0.42 13.49 11.55
C SER A 119 -1.08 12.28 12.18
N LEU A 120 -2.28 11.90 11.71
CA LEU A 120 -3.02 10.72 12.17
C LEU A 120 -2.28 9.41 11.89
N THR A 121 -1.74 9.26 10.69
CA THR A 121 -1.01 8.05 10.28
C THR A 121 0.27 7.89 11.09
N ASN A 122 1.06 8.94 11.27
CA ASN A 122 2.34 8.83 11.98
C ASN A 122 2.16 8.70 13.49
N SER A 123 1.17 9.37 14.08
CA SER A 123 1.00 9.43 15.54
C SER A 123 0.17 8.28 16.09
N PHE A 124 -0.75 7.72 15.29
CA PHE A 124 -1.72 6.73 15.80
C PHE A 124 -1.78 5.47 14.94
N PHE A 125 -2.19 5.57 13.67
CA PHE A 125 -2.46 4.38 12.86
C PHE A 125 -1.21 3.56 12.52
N GLY A 126 -0.07 4.21 12.26
CA GLY A 126 1.19 3.56 11.95
C GLY A 126 1.68 2.69 13.11
N PRO A 127 1.90 3.26 14.31
CA PRO A 127 2.26 2.47 15.49
C PRO A 127 1.24 1.36 15.82
N LEU A 128 -0.06 1.67 15.73
CA LEU A 128 -1.12 0.69 16.01
C LEU A 128 -1.13 -0.48 15.02
N PHE A 129 -0.96 -0.21 13.72
CA PHE A 129 -0.88 -1.23 12.68
C PHE A 129 0.30 -2.18 12.94
N PHE A 130 1.50 -1.64 13.17
CA PHE A 130 2.68 -2.46 13.43
C PHE A 130 2.60 -3.24 14.75
N ALA A 131 2.02 -2.65 15.79
CA ALA A 131 1.76 -3.35 17.04
C ALA A 131 0.76 -4.52 16.85
N SER A 132 -0.33 -4.29 16.12
CA SER A 132 -1.35 -5.31 15.85
C SER A 132 -0.76 -6.50 15.09
N VAL A 133 -0.02 -6.27 14.01
CA VAL A 133 0.63 -7.35 13.26
C VAL A 133 1.68 -8.07 14.12
N GLY A 134 2.40 -7.33 14.97
CA GLY A 134 3.35 -7.90 15.93
C GLY A 134 2.72 -8.86 16.93
N LEU A 135 1.51 -8.56 17.40
CA LEU A 135 0.78 -9.40 18.37
C LEU A 135 0.27 -10.72 17.79
N GLU A 136 0.09 -10.83 16.47
CA GLU A 136 -0.29 -12.08 15.81
C GLU A 136 0.87 -13.09 15.71
N VAL A 137 2.11 -12.66 15.99
CA VAL A 137 3.28 -13.53 15.93
C VAL A 137 3.29 -14.51 17.10
N ASN A 138 3.20 -15.80 16.78
CA ASN A 138 3.49 -16.86 17.73
C ASN A 138 5.00 -17.20 17.73
N ALA A 139 5.76 -16.60 18.66
CA ALA A 139 7.20 -16.83 18.78
C ALA A 139 7.58 -18.30 19.02
N ARG A 140 6.67 -19.11 19.58
CA ARG A 140 6.92 -20.55 19.85
C ARG A 140 6.89 -21.39 18.58
N GLU A 141 6.04 -21.04 17.62
CA GLU A 141 5.96 -21.73 16.30
C GLU A 141 7.16 -21.42 15.40
N VAL A 142 7.83 -20.29 15.65
CA VAL A 142 9.01 -19.83 14.91
C VAL A 142 10.30 -20.43 15.49
N ALA A 143 10.32 -20.67 16.81
CA ALA A 143 11.45 -21.24 17.52
C ALA A 143 11.79 -22.66 16.98
N GLY A 144 12.93 -22.78 16.31
CA GLY A 144 13.41 -24.04 15.73
C GLY A 144 13.33 -24.13 14.20
N ARG A 145 12.75 -23.12 13.52
CA ARG A 145 12.65 -23.07 12.05
C ARG A 145 13.39 -21.88 11.42
N TRP A 146 14.39 -21.34 12.12
CA TRP A 146 15.20 -20.20 11.67
C TRP A 146 15.82 -20.41 10.28
N GLY A 147 16.26 -21.63 9.94
CA GLY A 147 16.79 -21.92 8.61
C GLY A 147 15.76 -21.71 7.49
N LEU A 148 14.53 -22.19 7.69
CA LEU A 148 13.43 -21.98 6.74
C LEU A 148 13.03 -20.50 6.69
N PHE A 149 13.00 -19.82 7.84
CA PHE A 149 12.72 -18.39 7.90
C PHE A 149 13.73 -17.56 7.08
N VAL A 150 15.03 -17.78 7.30
CA VAL A 150 16.09 -17.06 6.58
C VAL A 150 16.02 -17.34 5.09
N LEU A 151 15.75 -18.59 4.69
CA LEU A 151 15.55 -18.93 3.28
C LEU A 151 14.35 -18.19 2.69
N LEU A 152 13.20 -18.19 3.35
CA LEU A 152 12.00 -17.48 2.90
C LEU A 152 12.23 -15.97 2.80
N LEU A 153 12.94 -15.40 3.78
CA LEU A 153 13.30 -13.99 3.80
C LEU A 153 14.24 -13.64 2.66
N ALA A 154 15.28 -14.44 2.43
CA ALA A 154 16.21 -14.25 1.33
C ALA A 154 15.48 -14.32 -0.02
N VAL A 155 14.63 -15.33 -0.23
CA VAL A 155 13.83 -15.48 -1.46
C VAL A 155 12.87 -14.30 -1.63
N ALA A 156 12.20 -13.85 -0.57
CA ALA A 156 11.28 -12.72 -0.62
C ALA A 156 11.99 -11.42 -0.99
N VAL A 157 13.12 -11.11 -0.34
CA VAL A 157 13.89 -9.88 -0.58
C VAL A 157 14.56 -9.92 -1.94
N LEU A 158 15.34 -10.97 -2.23
CA LEU A 158 16.08 -11.08 -3.49
C LEU A 158 15.12 -11.20 -4.67
N GLY A 159 14.02 -11.96 -4.55
CA GLY A 159 13.02 -12.08 -5.59
C GLY A 159 12.41 -10.74 -5.98
N LYS A 160 12.06 -9.89 -5.01
CA LYS A 160 11.52 -8.54 -5.27
C LYS A 160 12.58 -7.60 -5.81
N VAL A 161 13.76 -7.56 -5.20
CA VAL A 161 14.85 -6.67 -5.62
C VAL A 161 15.32 -7.00 -7.03
N PHE A 162 15.57 -8.27 -7.34
CA PHE A 162 15.97 -8.67 -8.68
C PHE A 162 14.82 -8.61 -9.68
N GLY A 163 13.63 -9.10 -9.33
CA GLY A 163 12.49 -9.12 -10.25
C GLY A 163 12.03 -7.71 -10.65
N CYS A 164 11.72 -6.87 -9.66
CA CYS A 164 11.27 -5.50 -9.89
C CYS A 164 12.43 -4.61 -10.36
N GLY A 165 13.65 -4.80 -9.83
CA GLY A 165 14.83 -4.06 -10.26
C GLY A 165 15.20 -4.36 -11.71
N LEU A 166 15.22 -5.62 -12.13
CA LEU A 166 15.47 -5.98 -13.52
C LEU A 166 14.36 -5.46 -14.44
N GLY A 167 13.10 -5.55 -14.02
CA GLY A 167 11.97 -4.96 -14.76
C GLY A 167 12.12 -3.44 -14.96
N ALA A 168 12.55 -2.72 -13.92
CA ALA A 168 12.86 -1.30 -13.98
C ALA A 168 14.02 -1.01 -14.93
N TRP A 169 15.06 -1.83 -14.88
CA TRP A 169 16.24 -1.69 -15.73
C TRP A 169 15.93 -1.88 -17.21
N LEU A 170 15.12 -2.87 -17.54
CA LEU A 170 14.62 -3.10 -18.91
C LEU A 170 13.76 -1.94 -19.43
N LYS A 171 13.14 -1.16 -18.53
CA LYS A 171 12.37 0.05 -18.87
C LYS A 171 13.19 1.34 -18.87
N GLY A 172 14.51 1.25 -18.66
CA GLY A 172 15.43 2.37 -18.79
C GLY A 172 15.89 3.00 -17.48
N LEU A 173 15.38 2.56 -16.31
CA LEU A 173 15.86 3.02 -15.01
C LEU A 173 17.20 2.35 -14.68
N ARG A 174 18.29 3.10 -14.53
CA ARG A 174 19.63 2.51 -14.39
C ARG A 174 20.19 2.62 -12.97
N GLY A 175 21.00 1.63 -12.60
CA GLY A 175 21.76 1.60 -11.36
C GLY A 175 20.88 1.75 -10.11
N ARG A 176 21.03 2.88 -9.43
CA ARG A 176 20.39 3.16 -8.13
C ARG A 176 18.88 3.29 -8.24
N GLU A 177 18.33 3.82 -9.33
CA GLU A 177 16.89 4.01 -9.49
C GLU A 177 16.14 2.68 -9.61
N SER A 178 16.69 1.75 -10.38
CA SER A 178 16.17 0.39 -10.51
C SER A 178 16.24 -0.35 -9.16
N LEU A 179 17.35 -0.20 -8.43
CA LEU A 179 17.49 -0.78 -7.09
C LEU A 179 16.51 -0.16 -6.08
N LEU A 180 16.31 1.15 -6.13
CA LEU A 180 15.35 1.86 -5.27
C LEU A 180 13.92 1.35 -5.51
N LEU A 181 13.54 1.11 -6.77
CA LEU A 181 12.25 0.52 -7.11
C LEU A 181 12.14 -0.92 -6.57
N GLY A 182 13.18 -1.74 -6.75
CA GLY A 182 13.21 -3.11 -6.25
C GLY A 182 13.09 -3.21 -4.73
N VAL A 183 13.86 -2.39 -4.02
CA VAL A 183 13.82 -2.31 -2.55
C VAL A 183 12.50 -1.73 -2.06
N GLY A 184 11.92 -0.78 -2.77
CA GLY A 184 10.60 -0.22 -2.48
C GLY A 184 9.48 -1.25 -2.55
N MET A 185 9.67 -2.36 -3.25
CA MET A 185 8.71 -3.46 -3.38
C MET A 185 8.97 -4.64 -2.41
N ILE A 186 9.98 -4.54 -1.53
CA ILE A 186 10.22 -5.53 -0.45
C ILE A 186 9.07 -5.62 0.56
N PRO A 187 8.52 -4.51 1.09
CA PRO A 187 7.60 -4.60 2.22
C PRO A 187 6.36 -5.37 1.79
N ARG A 188 6.09 -6.47 2.49
CA ARG A 188 4.85 -7.21 2.38
C ARG A 188 3.83 -6.62 3.33
N GLY A 189 2.55 -6.83 3.07
CA GLY A 189 1.49 -6.18 3.81
C GLY A 189 0.31 -7.10 4.11
N GLU A 190 -0.85 -6.46 4.20
CA GLU A 190 -2.12 -7.13 4.52
C GLU A 190 -2.52 -8.20 3.49
N VAL A 191 -2.21 -7.99 2.21
CA VAL A 191 -2.62 -8.89 1.12
C VAL A 191 -2.00 -10.26 1.33
N GLU A 192 -0.71 -10.32 1.71
CA GLU A 192 -0.04 -11.58 2.01
C GLU A 192 -0.56 -12.25 3.27
N LEU A 193 -0.92 -11.48 4.31
CA LEU A 193 -1.53 -12.03 5.53
C LEU A 193 -2.91 -12.63 5.25
N ILE A 194 -3.74 -11.93 4.48
CA ILE A 194 -5.05 -12.44 4.04
C ILE A 194 -4.87 -13.70 3.19
N THR A 195 -3.94 -13.67 2.24
CA THR A 195 -3.62 -14.82 1.38
C THR A 195 -3.15 -16.02 2.22
N ALA A 196 -2.29 -15.80 3.21
CA ALA A 196 -1.83 -16.83 4.12
C ALA A 196 -2.98 -17.36 5.01
N SER A 197 -3.86 -16.49 5.49
CA SER A 197 -5.03 -16.86 6.29
C SER A 197 -6.03 -17.72 5.49
N ILE A 198 -6.30 -17.34 4.23
CA ILE A 198 -7.11 -18.13 3.29
C ILE A 198 -6.43 -19.48 3.04
N GLY A 199 -5.12 -19.49 2.77
CA GLY A 199 -4.35 -20.71 2.57
C GLY A 199 -4.38 -21.63 3.79
N TRP A 200 -4.30 -21.07 5.00
CA TRP A 200 -4.34 -21.85 6.24
C TRP A 200 -5.73 -22.43 6.48
N SER A 201 -6.78 -21.62 6.27
CA SER A 201 -8.18 -22.01 6.41
C SER A 201 -8.60 -23.06 5.36
N ALA A 202 -8.00 -23.01 4.17
CA ALA A 202 -8.17 -24.01 3.11
C ALA A 202 -7.33 -25.29 3.35
N GLY A 203 -6.55 -25.36 4.44
CA GLY A 203 -5.70 -26.50 4.76
C GLY A 203 -4.43 -26.62 3.88
N LEU A 204 -4.13 -25.60 3.07
CA LEU A 204 -2.99 -25.58 2.15
C LEU A 204 -1.65 -25.33 2.86
N ILE A 205 -1.67 -24.60 3.98
CA ILE A 205 -0.49 -24.33 4.78
C ILE A 205 -0.73 -24.73 6.24
N SER A 206 0.33 -25.17 6.93
CA SER A 206 0.27 -25.47 8.36
C SER A 206 0.33 -24.21 9.21
N SER A 207 -0.13 -24.30 10.47
CA SER A 207 -0.08 -23.18 11.44
C SER A 207 1.33 -22.59 11.59
N SER A 208 2.36 -23.43 11.59
CA SER A 208 3.75 -22.98 11.68
C SER A 208 4.20 -22.19 10.43
N VAL A 209 3.73 -22.56 9.22
CA VAL A 209 4.02 -21.80 7.99
C VAL A 209 3.29 -20.47 8.01
N TYR A 210 2.04 -20.44 8.48
CA TYR A 210 1.29 -19.21 8.70
C TYR A 210 2.05 -18.25 9.64
N SER A 211 2.49 -18.73 10.82
CA SER A 211 3.29 -17.91 11.75
C SER A 211 4.60 -17.41 11.14
N LEU A 212 5.29 -18.23 10.33
CA LEU A 212 6.49 -17.80 9.60
C LEU A 212 6.20 -16.70 8.59
N VAL A 213 5.06 -16.74 7.89
CA VAL A 213 4.63 -15.69 6.96
C VAL A 213 4.34 -14.39 7.72
N VAL A 214 3.71 -14.44 8.90
CA VAL A 214 3.48 -13.24 9.72
C VAL A 214 4.83 -12.58 10.11
N VAL A 215 5.80 -13.37 10.57
CA VAL A 215 7.15 -12.84 10.89
C VAL A 215 7.86 -12.33 9.65
N LEU A 216 7.72 -13.00 8.50
CA LEU A 216 8.28 -12.55 7.23
C LEU A 216 7.70 -11.18 6.82
N VAL A 217 6.39 -10.99 6.96
CA VAL A 217 5.71 -9.72 6.66
C VAL A 217 6.26 -8.60 7.54
N LEU A 218 6.38 -8.84 8.85
CA LEU A 218 6.98 -7.87 9.78
C LEU A 218 8.45 -7.55 9.45
N ALA A 219 9.26 -8.59 9.21
CA ALA A 219 10.67 -8.43 8.90
C ALA A 219 10.86 -7.61 7.62
N THR A 220 10.12 -7.93 6.55
CA THR A 220 10.20 -7.19 5.29
C THR A 220 9.69 -5.76 5.42
N ALA A 221 8.65 -5.51 6.22
CA ALA A 221 8.14 -4.17 6.50
C ALA A 221 9.14 -3.29 7.26
N LEU A 222 9.99 -3.87 8.12
CA LEU A 222 11.06 -3.15 8.82
C LEU A 222 12.32 -3.00 7.96
N ILE A 223 12.68 -4.01 7.17
CA ILE A 223 13.85 -3.99 6.29
C ILE A 223 13.70 -2.92 5.20
N ALA A 224 12.49 -2.74 4.66
CA ALA A 224 12.24 -1.80 3.57
C ALA A 224 12.64 -0.34 3.89
N PRO A 225 12.15 0.33 4.96
CA PRO A 225 12.55 1.70 5.26
C PRO A 225 14.04 1.83 5.59
N ILE A 226 14.64 0.85 6.27
CA ILE A 226 16.08 0.85 6.58
C ILE A 226 16.90 0.81 5.28
N SER A 227 16.53 -0.10 4.37
CA SER A 227 17.21 -0.29 3.08
C SER A 227 17.01 0.91 2.16
N LEU A 228 15.80 1.46 2.12
CA LEU A 228 15.50 2.67 1.36
C LEU A 228 16.28 3.87 1.90
N HIS A 229 16.34 4.07 3.22
CA HIS A 229 17.09 5.17 3.81
C HIS A 229 18.59 5.09 3.49
N ALA A 230 19.18 3.89 3.52
CA ALA A 230 20.56 3.68 3.09
C ALA A 230 20.77 3.97 1.58
N LEU A 231 19.73 3.76 0.77
CA LEU A 231 19.73 3.98 -0.67
C LEU A 231 19.28 5.38 -1.10
N PHE A 232 18.78 6.25 -0.23
CA PHE A 232 18.56 7.65 -0.59
C PHE A 232 19.86 8.45 -0.46
N PRO A 233 20.17 9.40 -1.37
CA PRO A 233 21.28 10.32 -1.18
C PRO A 233 21.05 11.06 0.13
N ARG A 234 22.06 11.15 1.00
CA ARG A 234 22.05 12.16 2.07
C ARG A 234 21.91 13.50 1.37
N GLU A 235 20.81 14.21 1.61
CA GLU A 235 20.69 15.58 1.10
C GLU A 235 21.97 16.34 1.50
N PRO A 236 22.59 17.12 0.59
CA PRO A 236 23.59 18.06 1.01
C PRO A 236 22.90 18.98 2.03
N THR A 237 23.42 19.03 3.26
CA THR A 237 23.00 19.99 4.28
C THR A 237 22.85 21.34 3.60
N ILE A 238 21.62 21.83 3.45
CA ILE A 238 21.39 23.20 3.04
C ILE A 238 22.03 24.02 4.16
N ALA A 239 23.20 24.59 3.87
CA ALA A 239 23.85 25.53 4.78
C ALA A 239 22.79 26.59 5.13
N PRO A 240 22.62 26.93 6.42
CA PRO A 240 21.62 27.90 6.83
C PRO A 240 21.85 29.16 5.98
N ALA A 241 20.80 29.60 5.29
CA ALA A 241 20.86 30.82 4.48
C ALA A 241 21.19 31.98 5.42
N ASP A 242 22.44 32.41 5.41
CA ASP A 242 22.88 33.59 6.14
C ASP A 242 22.15 34.81 5.57
N SER A 243 21.36 35.40 6.47
CA SER A 243 20.81 36.77 6.49
C SER A 243 19.59 37.10 5.61
N PRO A 244 18.56 37.75 6.21
CA PRO A 244 17.39 38.22 5.48
C PRO A 244 17.81 39.47 4.69
N VAL A 245 17.71 39.41 3.36
CA VAL A 245 17.71 40.62 2.54
C VAL A 245 16.39 41.33 2.79
N ILE A 246 16.40 42.27 3.73
CA ILE A 246 15.37 43.31 3.84
C ILE A 246 15.45 44.08 2.53
N ALA A 247 14.49 43.86 1.64
CA ALA A 247 14.26 44.76 0.52
C ALA A 247 13.73 46.07 1.10
N GLU A 248 14.61 47.07 1.21
CA GLU A 248 14.20 48.46 1.42
C GLU A 248 13.19 48.83 0.32
N VAL A 249 11.95 49.10 0.75
CA VAL A 249 10.94 49.74 -0.10
C VAL A 249 11.32 51.21 -0.19
N PRO A 250 11.57 51.78 -1.38
CA PRO A 250 11.88 53.20 -1.48
C PRO A 250 10.62 54.00 -1.13
N GLU A 251 10.72 54.84 -0.10
CA GLU A 251 9.67 55.79 0.28
C GLU A 251 9.35 56.71 -0.92
N ARG A 252 8.07 56.80 -1.28
CA ARG A 252 7.59 57.81 -2.23
C ARG A 252 7.71 59.19 -1.57
N PRO A 253 8.20 60.22 -2.27
CA PRO A 253 8.11 61.57 -1.76
C PRO A 253 6.63 61.97 -1.65
N VAL A 254 6.23 62.35 -0.45
CA VAL A 254 5.00 63.09 -0.20
C VAL A 254 5.35 64.55 -0.44
N ASP A 255 4.91 65.10 -1.57
CA ASP A 255 4.94 66.56 -1.76
C ASP A 255 3.61 67.19 -1.29
N PRO A 256 3.66 68.39 -0.68
CA PRO A 256 2.53 69.09 -0.05
C PRO A 256 1.56 69.78 -1.03
#